data_AF-A0A3A8T4E9-F1
#
_entry.id   AF-A0A3A8T4E9-F1
#
_cell.length_a   1.000
_cell.length_b   1.000
_cell.length_c   1.000
_cell.angle_alpha   90.00
_cell.angle_beta   90.00
_cell.angle_gamma   90.00
#
_symmetry.space_group_name_H-M   'P 1'
#
loop_
_entity.id
_entity.type
_entity.pdbx_description
1 polymer ?
#
loop_
_entity_poly.entity_id
_entity_poly.type
_entity_poly.pdbx_seq_one_letter_code
_entity_poly.pdbx_strand_id
1 'polypeptide(L)'
;MHNESPRSARSPKAVTFLRIPVLLAVGMMTMGSGMGNPGCGSSSSGDDDSPFVCEGGCAIAGTYTVQFADTSPPDAACEKMGLGLPTGPLMLSLSGIRARGTFAGAELEANYTGGASRGLDLLGTRQVTATTAYSVRMNSTVAAPAPESSTDRSVIEGTFELNGSTSDDGGSTCKIQRNFTATR
;
A
#
# COMPACT_ATOMS: atom_id res chain seq x y z
N MET A 1 66.73 -36.52 18.56
CA MET A 1 66.86 -36.54 20.02
C MET A 1 66.77 -35.10 20.52
N HIS A 2 65.85 -34.90 21.46
CA HIS A 2 65.58 -33.79 22.39
C HIS A 2 65.58 -32.33 21.88
N ASN A 3 64.42 -31.65 21.91
CA ASN A 3 63.68 -31.08 23.05
C ASN A 3 64.35 -29.78 23.54
N GLU A 4 63.70 -28.63 23.31
CA GLU A 4 63.20 -27.75 24.37
C GLU A 4 62.77 -26.38 23.82
N SER A 5 61.50 -26.03 24.06
CA SER A 5 61.04 -24.65 24.18
C SER A 5 61.40 -24.12 25.57
N PRO A 6 61.59 -22.80 25.71
CA PRO A 6 61.11 -22.11 26.90
C PRO A 6 60.01 -21.09 26.57
N ARG A 7 58.99 -21.19 27.42
CA ARG A 7 57.83 -20.33 27.60
C ARG A 7 58.19 -18.87 27.90
N SER A 8 57.26 -18.01 27.48
CA SER A 8 56.61 -16.97 28.30
C SER A 8 57.45 -15.79 28.79
N ALA A 9 57.18 -14.63 28.17
CA ALA A 9 57.12 -13.36 28.89
C ALA A 9 55.76 -12.69 28.60
N ARG A 10 54.83 -12.83 29.55
CA ARG A 10 53.64 -11.97 29.70
C ARG A 10 54.11 -10.59 30.16
N SER A 11 53.61 -9.53 29.53
CA SER A 11 53.74 -8.15 30.02
C SER A 11 52.44 -7.39 29.66
N PRO A 12 52.07 -6.33 30.39
CA PRO A 12 51.14 -6.41 31.51
C PRO A 12 49.78 -5.76 31.21
N LYS A 13 48.80 -6.13 32.05
CA LYS A 13 47.50 -5.48 32.20
C LYS A 13 47.67 -4.00 32.55
N ALA A 14 46.93 -3.13 31.87
CA ALA A 14 46.66 -1.78 32.35
C ALA A 14 45.20 -1.36 32.03
N VAL A 15 44.38 -1.45 33.08
CA VAL A 15 43.34 -0.49 33.53
C VAL A 15 42.35 0.02 32.47
N THR A 16 41.16 -0.57 32.37
CA THR A 16 39.93 -0.13 33.06
C THR A 16 39.62 1.36 32.89
N PHE A 17 39.02 1.72 31.75
CA PHE A 17 38.10 2.85 31.70
C PHE A 17 36.67 2.33 31.62
N LEU A 18 36.11 2.12 32.81
CA LEU A 18 34.69 2.06 33.06
C LEU A 18 34.18 3.50 32.98
N ARG A 19 33.34 3.85 32.01
CA ARG A 19 32.49 5.04 32.10
C ARG A 19 31.25 4.94 31.20
N ILE A 20 30.21 4.41 31.85
CA ILE A 20 28.80 4.83 31.82
C ILE A 20 28.04 4.60 30.50
N PRO A 21 27.21 3.55 30.40
CA PRO A 21 26.08 3.57 29.47
C PRO A 21 25.11 4.65 29.94
N VAL A 22 25.01 5.74 29.19
CA VAL A 22 23.94 6.70 29.37
C VAL A 22 22.67 6.07 28.80
N LEU A 23 21.96 5.35 29.67
CA LEU A 23 20.54 5.07 29.50
C LEU A 23 19.80 6.42 29.54
N LEU A 24 19.66 7.04 28.37
CA LEU A 24 18.72 8.12 28.15
C LEU A 24 17.32 7.51 28.13
N ALA A 25 16.79 7.29 29.33
CA ALA A 25 15.37 7.09 29.55
C ALA A 25 14.67 8.43 29.26
N VAL A 26 14.31 8.64 27.99
CA VAL A 26 13.38 9.71 27.63
C VAL A 26 11.98 9.23 28.01
N GLY A 27 11.61 9.50 29.26
CA GLY A 27 10.23 9.43 29.70
C GLY A 27 9.43 10.54 29.03
N MET A 28 8.76 10.22 27.93
CA MET A 28 7.59 10.99 27.49
C MET A 28 6.36 10.33 28.10
N MET A 29 5.97 10.80 29.28
CA MET A 29 4.58 10.71 29.71
C MET A 29 3.80 11.77 28.95
N THR A 30 3.28 11.42 27.79
CA THR A 30 2.11 12.09 27.22
C THR A 30 0.93 11.14 27.38
N MET A 31 0.28 11.21 28.53
CA MET A 31 -1.15 10.90 28.62
C MET A 31 -1.88 11.96 27.78
N GLY A 32 -2.01 11.67 26.49
CA GLY A 32 -2.91 12.36 25.58
C GLY A 32 -4.16 11.52 25.44
N SER A 33 -5.17 11.83 26.24
CA SER A 33 -6.53 11.34 26.04
C SER A 33 -7.04 11.78 24.65
N GLY A 34 -7.64 10.84 23.92
CA GLY A 34 -8.66 11.14 22.92
C GLY A 34 -8.14 11.49 21.53
N MET A 35 -7.66 10.49 20.79
CA MET A 35 -7.93 10.46 19.34
C MET A 35 -9.05 9.46 19.12
N GLY A 36 -10.24 10.02 18.83
CA GLY A 36 -11.43 9.26 18.49
C GLY A 36 -11.14 8.31 17.33
N ASN A 37 -11.59 7.08 17.51
CA ASN A 37 -11.91 6.16 16.43
C ASN A 37 -12.82 6.88 15.41
N PRO A 38 -12.41 7.11 14.15
CA PRO A 38 -13.34 7.57 13.13
C PRO A 38 -14.02 6.34 12.56
N GLY A 39 -15.07 5.85 13.23
CA GLY A 39 -15.87 4.76 12.67
C GLY A 39 -16.57 3.93 13.71
N CYS A 40 -17.63 4.48 14.30
CA CYS A 40 -18.82 3.79 14.81
C CYS A 40 -19.64 4.83 15.59
N GLY A 41 -20.25 5.77 14.87
CA GLY A 41 -21.17 6.76 15.43
C GLY A 41 -22.60 6.28 15.23
N SER A 42 -23.26 5.91 16.32
CA SER A 42 -24.69 5.63 16.36
C SER A 42 -25.51 6.93 16.42
N SER A 43 -26.62 6.94 15.68
CA SER A 43 -27.88 7.69 15.87
C SER A 43 -27.92 9.21 15.70
N SER A 44 -28.66 9.66 14.68
CA SER A 44 -29.55 10.84 14.74
C SER A 44 -30.70 10.66 13.75
N SER A 45 -31.89 10.99 14.23
CA SER A 45 -33.21 10.66 13.68
C SER A 45 -33.59 11.46 12.44
N GLY A 46 -34.24 10.77 11.49
CA GLY A 46 -35.24 11.35 10.59
C GLY A 46 -34.70 12.07 9.36
N ASP A 47 -34.45 11.31 8.30
CA ASP A 47 -34.74 11.62 6.89
C ASP A 47 -34.50 10.30 6.11
N ASP A 48 -35.19 10.08 4.98
CA ASP A 48 -35.11 8.88 4.12
C ASP A 48 -33.72 8.72 3.44
N ASP A 49 -32.65 8.63 4.24
CA ASP A 49 -31.25 8.57 3.81
C ASP A 49 -30.47 7.77 4.88
N SER A 50 -30.56 6.44 4.84
CA SER A 50 -29.95 5.58 5.85
C SER A 50 -28.42 5.74 5.83
N PRO A 51 -27.79 6.13 6.96
CA PRO A 51 -26.34 6.26 7.02
C PRO A 51 -25.73 4.87 6.82
N PHE A 52 -24.93 4.72 5.77
CA PHE A 52 -24.22 3.46 5.51
C PHE A 52 -23.47 3.00 6.77
N VAL A 53 -23.86 1.83 7.29
CA VAL A 53 -23.16 1.17 8.39
C VAL A 53 -22.26 0.11 7.78
N CYS A 54 -20.95 0.22 7.96
CA CYS A 54 -20.05 -0.85 7.64
C CYS A 54 -20.34 -2.06 8.54
N GLU A 55 -20.74 -3.19 7.95
CA GLU A 55 -21.06 -4.42 8.69
C GLU A 55 -19.80 -5.25 9.07
N GLY A 56 -18.64 -4.93 8.49
CA GLY A 56 -17.35 -5.57 8.78
C GLY A 56 -16.37 -5.48 7.61
N GLY A 57 -15.06 -5.57 7.91
CA GLY A 57 -14.02 -5.60 6.88
C GLY A 57 -13.71 -4.26 6.19
N CYS A 58 -14.20 -3.12 6.70
CA CYS A 58 -14.00 -1.81 6.06
C CYS A 58 -12.71 -1.10 6.46
N ALA A 59 -11.87 -1.70 7.31
CA ALA A 59 -10.59 -1.12 7.69
C ALA A 59 -9.53 -1.32 6.58
N ILE A 60 -9.87 -0.96 5.34
CA ILE A 60 -9.04 -1.09 4.13
C ILE A 60 -8.21 0.16 3.83
N ALA A 61 -8.36 1.23 4.61
CA ALA A 61 -7.56 2.44 4.45
C ALA A 61 -6.10 2.17 4.86
N GLY A 62 -5.14 2.57 4.04
CA GLY A 62 -3.71 2.36 4.33
C GLY A 62 -2.85 2.31 3.08
N THR A 63 -1.59 1.95 3.28
CA THR A 63 -0.59 1.86 2.21
C THR A 63 -0.30 0.40 1.91
N TYR A 64 -0.51 -0.02 0.67
CA TYR A 64 -0.34 -1.40 0.22
C TYR A 64 0.86 -1.52 -0.70
N THR A 65 1.68 -2.54 -0.47
CA THR A 65 2.75 -2.94 -1.41
C THR A 65 2.13 -3.79 -2.50
N VAL A 66 2.20 -3.34 -3.75
CA VAL A 66 1.64 -4.05 -4.91
C VAL A 66 2.71 -4.93 -5.55
N GLN A 67 2.36 -6.19 -5.83
CA GLN A 67 3.20 -7.13 -6.55
C GLN A 67 2.42 -7.77 -7.70
N PHE A 68 2.97 -7.68 -8.90
CA PHE A 68 2.39 -8.31 -10.10
C PHE A 68 2.87 -9.75 -10.22
N ALA A 69 1.95 -10.65 -10.60
CA ALA A 69 2.27 -12.05 -10.83
C ALA A 69 3.17 -12.25 -12.07
N ASP A 70 3.02 -11.38 -13.08
CA ASP A 70 3.85 -11.33 -14.27
C ASP A 70 4.44 -9.93 -14.42
N THR A 71 5.77 -9.88 -14.51
CA THR A 71 6.58 -8.65 -14.62
C THR A 71 7.25 -8.53 -15.99
N SER A 72 6.82 -9.34 -16.96
CA SER A 72 7.26 -9.25 -18.35
C SER A 72 7.11 -7.82 -18.87
N PRO A 73 8.09 -7.33 -19.67
CA PRO A 73 8.00 -6.02 -20.29
C PRO A 73 6.69 -5.85 -21.07
N PRO A 74 6.13 -4.63 -21.10
CA PRO A 74 4.96 -4.36 -21.92
C PRO A 74 5.33 -4.40 -23.42
N ASP A 75 4.33 -4.33 -24.29
CA ASP A 75 4.58 -4.31 -25.72
C ASP A 75 5.24 -3.00 -26.19
N ALA A 76 5.74 -3.00 -27.42
CA ALA A 76 6.40 -1.83 -28.02
C ALA A 76 5.48 -0.60 -28.14
N ALA A 77 4.15 -0.79 -28.19
CA ALA A 77 3.20 0.32 -28.27
C ALA A 77 3.08 1.04 -26.92
N CYS A 78 3.07 0.29 -25.82
CA CYS A 78 3.16 0.82 -24.47
C CYS A 78 4.50 1.53 -24.22
N GLU A 79 5.62 0.91 -24.62
CA GLU A 79 6.96 1.52 -24.48
C GLU A 79 7.05 2.86 -25.24
N LYS A 80 6.54 2.92 -26.47
CA LYS A 80 6.50 4.16 -27.27
C LYS A 80 5.73 5.29 -26.58
N MET A 81 4.69 4.96 -25.80
CA MET A 81 3.91 5.92 -25.03
C MET A 81 4.48 6.18 -23.62
N GLY A 82 5.60 5.56 -23.27
CA GLY A 82 6.18 5.65 -21.92
C GLY A 82 5.28 5.03 -20.84
N LEU A 83 4.40 4.11 -21.23
CA LEU A 83 3.49 3.40 -20.33
C LEU A 83 4.08 2.03 -20.01
N GLY A 84 3.98 1.64 -18.74
CA GLY A 84 4.50 0.36 -18.26
C GLY A 84 3.79 -0.10 -17.00
N LEU A 85 4.30 -1.18 -16.41
CA LEU A 85 3.78 -1.63 -15.12
C LEU A 85 4.10 -0.58 -14.06
N PRO A 86 3.09 -0.10 -13.31
CA PRO A 86 3.31 0.92 -12.31
C PRO A 86 4.14 0.39 -11.14
N THR A 87 4.92 1.27 -10.52
CA THR A 87 5.71 0.94 -9.33
C THR A 87 5.29 1.83 -8.16
N GLY A 88 5.62 1.38 -6.95
CA GLY A 88 5.28 2.08 -5.71
C GLY A 88 4.01 1.53 -5.04
N PRO A 89 3.60 2.16 -3.93
CA PRO A 89 2.47 1.66 -3.15
C PRO A 89 1.12 2.09 -3.73
N LEU A 90 0.10 1.28 -3.49
CA LEU A 90 -1.30 1.68 -3.58
C LEU A 90 -1.71 2.30 -2.25
N MET A 91 -2.04 3.58 -2.24
CA MET A 91 -2.54 4.27 -1.04
C MET A 91 -4.06 4.31 -1.10
N LEU A 92 -4.75 3.80 -0.08
CA LEU A 92 -6.21 3.79 0.02
C LEU A 92 -6.70 4.63 1.19
N SER A 93 -7.82 5.31 0.99
CA SER A 93 -8.62 5.96 2.02
C SER A 93 -10.09 5.60 1.83
N LEU A 94 -10.85 5.61 2.92
CA LEU A 94 -12.28 5.29 2.91
C LEU A 94 -13.05 6.40 3.62
N SER A 95 -14.12 6.88 3.00
CA SER A 95 -15.06 7.86 3.56
C SER A 95 -16.49 7.41 3.26
N GLY A 96 -17.18 6.87 4.27
CA GLY A 96 -18.44 6.17 4.07
C GLY A 96 -18.26 4.96 3.15
N ILE A 97 -19.04 4.87 2.08
CA ILE A 97 -18.87 3.84 1.04
C ILE A 97 -17.80 4.16 0.00
N ARG A 98 -17.27 5.39 -0.02
CA ARG A 98 -16.38 5.82 -1.10
C ARG A 98 -14.94 5.52 -0.73
N ALA A 99 -14.32 4.61 -1.49
CA ALA A 99 -12.90 4.36 -1.43
C ALA A 99 -12.18 5.23 -2.45
N ARG A 100 -11.12 5.90 -2.02
CA ARG A 100 -10.21 6.66 -2.89
C ARG A 100 -8.83 6.07 -2.81
N GLY A 101 -8.20 5.95 -3.97
CA GLY A 101 -6.87 5.39 -4.13
C GLY A 101 -5.92 6.34 -4.84
N THR A 102 -4.63 6.17 -4.59
CA THR A 102 -3.58 6.70 -5.47
C THR A 102 -2.60 5.59 -5.80
N PHE A 103 -2.34 5.38 -7.08
CA PHE A 103 -1.38 4.39 -7.55
C PHE A 103 -0.60 4.92 -8.76
N ALA A 104 0.72 5.01 -8.62
CA ALA A 104 1.62 5.60 -9.63
C ALA A 104 1.17 6.96 -10.18
N GLY A 105 0.63 7.81 -9.30
CA GLY A 105 0.14 9.15 -9.63
C GLY A 105 -1.20 9.20 -10.36
N ALA A 106 -1.89 8.06 -10.55
CA ALA A 106 -3.30 8.06 -10.92
C ALA A 106 -4.16 8.09 -9.66
N GLU A 107 -5.14 8.99 -9.63
CA GLU A 107 -6.21 8.97 -8.63
C GLU A 107 -7.26 7.93 -9.05
N LEU A 108 -7.64 7.08 -8.11
CA LEU A 108 -8.59 5.99 -8.30
C LEU A 108 -9.78 6.19 -7.38
N GLU A 109 -10.98 5.82 -7.83
CA GLU A 109 -12.18 5.81 -6.99
C GLU A 109 -12.91 4.47 -7.13
N ALA A 110 -13.55 4.05 -6.04
CA ALA A 110 -14.42 2.90 -5.97
C ALA A 110 -15.53 3.13 -4.94
N ASN A 111 -16.60 2.34 -5.03
CA ASN A 111 -17.50 2.13 -3.91
C ASN A 111 -17.12 0.82 -3.23
N TYR A 112 -17.00 0.85 -1.90
CA TYR A 112 -16.66 -0.30 -1.07
C TYR A 112 -17.56 -0.35 0.16
N THR A 113 -18.29 -1.44 0.30
CA THR A 113 -19.25 -1.65 1.39
C THR A 113 -18.84 -2.78 2.35
N GLY A 114 -17.71 -3.44 2.11
CA GLY A 114 -17.28 -4.60 2.89
C GLY A 114 -18.16 -5.84 2.66
N GLY A 115 -18.41 -6.60 3.73
CA GLY A 115 -19.38 -7.70 3.74
C GLY A 115 -18.93 -8.98 3.01
N ALA A 116 -19.89 -9.66 2.37
CA ALA A 116 -19.65 -10.98 1.77
C ALA A 116 -18.89 -10.94 0.44
N SER A 117 -19.15 -9.93 -0.40
CA SER A 117 -18.53 -9.80 -1.72
C SER A 117 -17.12 -9.24 -1.64
N ARG A 118 -16.87 -8.28 -0.72
CA ARG A 118 -15.58 -7.59 -0.53
C ARG A 118 -14.96 -7.05 -1.83
N GLY A 119 -15.79 -6.83 -2.84
CA GLY A 119 -15.37 -6.34 -4.15
C GLY A 119 -14.88 -4.91 -4.05
N LEU A 120 -13.74 -4.64 -4.69
CA LEU A 120 -13.11 -3.33 -4.76
C LEU A 120 -12.66 -3.11 -6.21
N ASP A 121 -13.48 -2.41 -6.98
CA ASP A 121 -13.19 -2.06 -8.37
C ASP A 121 -12.76 -0.60 -8.44
N LEU A 122 -11.45 -0.36 -8.43
CA LEU A 122 -10.84 0.97 -8.43
C LEU A 122 -10.61 1.43 -9.85
N LEU A 123 -11.17 2.59 -10.23
CA LEU A 123 -11.04 3.16 -11.56
C LEU A 123 -10.47 4.57 -11.50
N GLY A 124 -9.61 4.90 -12.46
CA GLY A 124 -9.08 6.24 -12.64
C GLY A 124 -8.64 6.49 -14.07
N THR A 125 -8.48 7.77 -14.42
CA THR A 125 -7.95 8.20 -15.70
C THR A 125 -6.93 9.30 -15.48
N ARG A 126 -5.86 9.30 -16.26
CA ARG A 126 -4.82 10.33 -16.18
C ARG A 126 -4.42 10.76 -17.58
N GLN A 127 -4.33 12.07 -17.74
CA GLN A 127 -3.74 12.69 -18.92
C GLN A 127 -2.22 12.84 -18.70
N VAL A 128 -1.42 12.32 -19.64
CA VAL A 128 0.05 12.37 -19.58
C VAL A 128 0.59 13.53 -20.40
N THR A 129 -0.01 13.75 -21.58
CA THR A 129 0.28 14.87 -22.47
C THR A 129 -1.03 15.44 -23.02
N ALA A 130 -0.97 16.49 -23.84
CA ALA A 130 -2.15 17.04 -24.50
C ALA A 130 -2.90 16.01 -25.37
N THR A 131 -2.19 15.01 -25.90
CA THR A 131 -2.71 14.02 -26.86
C THR A 131 -2.73 12.59 -26.32
N THR A 132 -2.06 12.33 -25.19
CA THR A 132 -1.94 11.00 -24.58
C THR A 132 -2.62 10.95 -23.22
N ALA A 133 -3.51 9.96 -23.05
CA ALA A 133 -4.15 9.64 -21.78
C ALA A 133 -4.18 8.13 -21.55
N TYR A 134 -4.33 7.72 -20.29
CA TYR A 134 -4.56 6.33 -19.93
C TYR A 134 -5.62 6.20 -18.84
N SER A 135 -6.36 5.10 -18.88
CA SER A 135 -7.23 4.65 -17.81
C SER A 135 -6.59 3.50 -17.04
N VAL A 136 -6.77 3.47 -15.73
CA VAL A 136 -6.40 2.36 -14.85
C VAL A 136 -7.67 1.78 -14.25
N ARG A 137 -7.75 0.45 -14.23
CA ARG A 137 -8.76 -0.30 -13.48
C ARG A 137 -8.07 -1.38 -12.66
N MET A 138 -8.43 -1.48 -11.39
CA MET A 138 -8.03 -2.59 -10.52
C MET A 138 -9.32 -3.28 -10.07
N ASN A 139 -9.71 -4.32 -10.81
CA ASN A 139 -10.85 -5.15 -10.46
C ASN A 139 -10.38 -6.19 -9.44
N SER A 140 -10.74 -6.00 -8.18
CA SER A 140 -10.14 -6.72 -7.07
C SER A 140 -11.11 -7.07 -5.97
N THR A 141 -10.65 -7.87 -5.02
CA THR A 141 -11.39 -8.28 -3.83
C THR A 141 -10.46 -8.25 -2.62
N VAL A 142 -10.99 -7.83 -1.46
CA VAL A 142 -10.28 -7.95 -0.18
C VAL A 142 -10.37 -9.40 0.29
N ALA A 143 -9.22 -10.06 0.43
CA ALA A 143 -9.13 -11.46 0.82
C ALA A 143 -9.61 -11.67 2.27
N ALA A 144 -10.02 -12.90 2.57
CA ALA A 144 -10.38 -13.29 3.94
C ALA A 144 -9.12 -13.67 4.76
N PRO A 145 -9.08 -13.39 6.06
CA PRO A 145 -10.04 -12.57 6.81
C PRO A 145 -9.95 -11.09 6.42
N ALA A 146 -11.09 -10.42 6.36
CA ALA A 146 -11.12 -8.98 6.10
C ALA A 146 -10.56 -8.21 7.31
N PRO A 147 -9.92 -7.05 7.11
CA PRO A 147 -9.37 -6.27 8.20
C PRO A 147 -10.48 -5.57 9.00
N GLU A 148 -10.47 -5.76 10.32
CA GLU A 148 -11.39 -5.10 11.26
C GLU A 148 -10.78 -3.82 11.84
N SER A 149 -9.45 -3.69 11.83
CA SER A 149 -8.71 -2.51 12.25
C SER A 149 -7.70 -2.03 11.21
N SER A 150 -7.28 -0.76 11.31
CA SER A 150 -6.25 -0.19 10.41
C SER A 150 -4.88 -0.84 10.55
N THR A 151 -4.64 -1.55 11.67
CA THR A 151 -3.40 -2.28 11.94
C THR A 151 -3.46 -3.75 11.55
N ASP A 152 -4.65 -4.25 11.18
CA ASP A 152 -4.78 -5.63 10.74
C ASP A 152 -4.10 -5.82 9.40
N ARG A 153 -3.50 -7.01 9.23
CA ARG A 153 -3.02 -7.44 7.91
C ARG A 153 -4.18 -7.41 6.92
N SER A 154 -3.96 -6.83 5.76
CA SER A 154 -4.95 -6.79 4.68
C SER A 154 -4.31 -7.23 3.37
N VAL A 155 -5.01 -8.07 2.63
CA VAL A 155 -4.58 -8.55 1.32
C VAL A 155 -5.67 -8.24 0.30
N ILE A 156 -5.30 -7.62 -0.81
CA ILE A 156 -6.18 -7.33 -1.94
C ILE A 156 -5.62 -8.08 -3.14
N GLU A 157 -6.46 -8.84 -3.82
CA GLU A 157 -6.07 -9.63 -4.99
C GLU A 157 -7.00 -9.32 -6.15
N GLY A 158 -6.45 -9.32 -7.36
CA GLY A 158 -7.27 -9.06 -8.53
C GLY A 158 -6.46 -8.86 -9.81
N THR A 159 -7.11 -8.18 -10.75
CA THR A 159 -6.56 -7.88 -12.07
C THR A 159 -6.37 -6.38 -12.22
N PHE A 160 -5.16 -5.99 -12.58
CA PHE A 160 -4.80 -4.65 -13.00
C PHE A 160 -4.93 -4.55 -14.51
N GLU A 161 -5.61 -3.51 -14.98
CA GLU A 161 -5.73 -3.14 -16.39
C GLU A 161 -5.31 -1.68 -16.57
N LEU A 162 -4.43 -1.44 -17.54
CA LEU A 162 -4.08 -0.12 -18.02
C LEU A 162 -4.36 -0.08 -19.52
N ASN A 163 -5.19 0.88 -19.93
CA ASN A 163 -5.48 1.14 -21.34
C ASN A 163 -5.03 2.56 -21.66
N GLY A 164 -4.07 2.71 -22.56
CA GLY A 164 -3.54 3.99 -23.01
C GLY A 164 -3.84 4.26 -24.48
N SER A 165 -4.03 5.52 -24.84
CA SER A 165 -4.19 5.95 -26.23
C SER A 165 -3.54 7.31 -26.46
N THR A 166 -2.97 7.50 -27.65
CA THR A 166 -2.55 8.82 -28.16
C THR A 166 -3.35 9.20 -29.40
N SER A 167 -3.67 10.50 -29.52
CA SER A 167 -4.31 11.09 -30.69
C SER A 167 -3.31 11.71 -31.69
N ASP A 168 -2.00 11.48 -31.53
CA ASP A 168 -0.98 11.96 -32.48
C ASP A 168 -1.08 11.26 -33.85
N ASP A 169 -0.44 11.82 -34.89
CA ASP A 169 -0.36 11.22 -36.21
C ASP A 169 0.29 9.82 -36.12
N GLY A 170 -0.51 8.78 -36.36
CA GLY A 170 -0.13 7.37 -36.15
C GLY A 170 -0.64 6.75 -34.85
N GLY A 171 -1.73 7.28 -34.29
CA GLY A 171 -2.44 6.86 -33.08
C GLY A 171 -2.19 5.41 -32.66
N SER A 172 -1.57 5.24 -31.49
CA SER A 172 -1.28 3.94 -30.89
C SER A 172 -2.12 3.71 -29.66
N THR A 173 -2.52 2.46 -29.45
CA THR A 173 -3.16 2.00 -28.22
C THR A 173 -2.22 1.07 -27.47
N CYS A 174 -2.21 1.16 -26.14
CA CYS A 174 -1.48 0.28 -25.24
C CYS A 174 -2.48 -0.41 -24.33
N LYS A 175 -2.29 -1.71 -24.11
CA LYS A 175 -3.04 -2.46 -23.12
C LYS A 175 -2.10 -3.30 -22.28
N ILE A 176 -2.10 -3.07 -20.97
CA ILE A 176 -1.40 -3.90 -19.99
C ILE A 176 -2.46 -4.53 -19.10
N GLN A 177 -2.40 -5.85 -18.96
CA GLN A 177 -3.28 -6.60 -18.06
C GLN A 177 -2.45 -7.60 -17.26
N ARG A 178 -2.49 -7.51 -15.93
CA ARG A 178 -1.73 -8.37 -15.03
C ARG A 178 -2.53 -8.71 -13.78
N ASN A 179 -2.34 -9.92 -13.26
CA ASN A 179 -2.80 -10.23 -11.91
C ASN A 179 -1.87 -9.57 -10.90
N PHE A 180 -2.43 -9.12 -9.78
CA PHE A 180 -1.66 -8.53 -8.70
C PHE A 180 -2.16 -9.00 -7.33
N THR A 181 -1.25 -8.89 -6.36
CA THR A 181 -1.53 -8.96 -4.93
C THR A 181 -1.02 -7.68 -4.29
N ALA A 182 -1.83 -7.05 -3.46
CA ALA A 182 -1.45 -5.88 -2.69
C ALA A 182 -1.57 -6.19 -1.19
N THR A 183 -0.51 -5.92 -0.43
CA THR A 183 -0.44 -6.27 1.01
C THR A 183 -0.18 -5.04 1.87
N ARG A 184 -0.93 -4.93 2.97
CA ARG A 184 -0.69 -4.01 4.07
C ARG A 184 -0.29 -4.79 5.32
#